data_AF-A0A4Y7U1S1-F1
#
_entry.id   AF-A0A4Y7U1S1-F1
#
_cell.length_a   1.000
_cell.length_b   1.000
_cell.length_c   1.000
_cell.angle_alpha   90.00
_cell.angle_beta   90.00
_cell.angle_gamma   90.00
#
_symmetry.space_group_name_H-M   'P 1'
#
loop_
_entity.id
_entity.type
_entity.pdbx_description
1 polymer ?
#
loop_
_entity_poly.entity_id
_entity_poly.type
_entity_poly.pdbx_seq_one_letter_code
_entity_poly.pdbx_strand_id
1 'polypeptide(L)'
;ELIQEGGVVARYERYKNNNLYLRKEMTRLGFHPYITLDKQSPIITTYLFPDADFDFGDFYNQIKEKGFTLYPGKLMDADSFRIGNIGDLREEDFK
;
A
#
# COMPACT_ATOMS: atom_id res chain seq x y z
N GLU A 1 4.65 -16.63 -16.64
CA GLU A 1 4.17 -15.41 -15.96
C GLU A 1 4.88 -14.13 -16.43
N LEU A 2 6.11 -13.80 -15.99
CA LEU A 2 6.77 -12.51 -16.30
C LEU A 2 6.86 -12.21 -17.82
N ILE A 3 7.25 -13.19 -18.63
CA ILE A 3 7.30 -13.01 -20.10
C ILE A 3 5.91 -12.77 -20.68
N GLN A 4 4.90 -13.51 -20.19
CA GLN A 4 3.50 -13.38 -20.64
C GLN A 4 2.91 -12.02 -20.26
N GLU A 5 3.32 -11.47 -19.12
CA GLU A 5 2.92 -10.15 -18.66
C GLU A 5 3.52 -9.00 -19.49
N GLY A 6 4.58 -9.25 -20.28
CA GLY A 6 5.31 -8.21 -21.03
C GLY A 6 6.66 -7.82 -20.41
N GLY A 7 7.22 -8.68 -19.56
CA GLY A 7 8.52 -8.49 -18.94
C GLY A 7 8.51 -7.49 -17.78
N VAL A 8 9.71 -7.07 -17.38
CA VAL A 8 9.91 -6.19 -16.22
C VAL A 8 9.22 -4.84 -16.39
N VAL A 9 9.21 -4.30 -17.61
CA VAL A 9 8.60 -2.98 -17.91
C VAL A 9 7.09 -3.02 -17.65
N ALA A 10 6.38 -4.03 -18.17
CA ALA A 10 4.95 -4.15 -17.96
C ALA A 10 4.60 -4.40 -16.48
N ARG A 11 5.37 -5.25 -15.79
CA ARG A 11 5.21 -5.50 -14.35
C ARG A 11 5.45 -4.25 -13.51
N TYR A 12 6.48 -3.47 -13.86
CA TYR A 12 6.76 -2.19 -13.21
C TYR A 12 5.60 -1.22 -13.36
N GLU A 13 5.03 -1.06 -14.56
CA GLU A 13 3.87 -0.18 -14.76
C GLU A 13 2.64 -0.66 -13.99
N ARG A 14 2.39 -1.97 -13.89
CA ARG A 14 1.31 -2.49 -13.04
C ARG A 14 1.53 -2.16 -11.57
N TYR A 15 2.72 -2.41 -11.03
CA TYR A 15 3.05 -2.07 -9.65
C TYR A 15 2.90 -0.57 -9.39
N LYS A 16 3.37 0.26 -10.32
CA LYS A 16 3.25 1.71 -10.24
C LYS A 16 1.79 2.18 -10.26
N ASN A 17 0.95 1.64 -11.14
CA ASN A 17 -0.47 1.99 -11.22
C ASN A 17 -1.23 1.58 -9.95
N ASN A 18 -1.00 0.35 -9.47
CA ASN A 18 -1.57 -0.11 -8.19
C ASN A 18 -1.15 0.80 -7.03
N ASN A 19 0.15 1.16 -6.96
CA ASN A 19 0.67 2.05 -5.91
C ASN A 19 0.02 3.43 -5.96
N LEU A 20 -0.09 4.03 -7.16
CA LEU A 20 -0.72 5.33 -7.35
C LEU A 20 -2.20 5.33 -6.97
N TYR A 21 -2.94 4.28 -7.37
CA TYR A 21 -4.34 4.10 -7.01
C TYR A 21 -4.51 4.02 -5.49
N LEU A 22 -3.78 3.11 -4.83
CA LEU A 22 -3.84 2.95 -3.38
C LEU A 22 -3.51 4.25 -2.65
N ARG A 23 -2.45 4.95 -3.07
CA ARG A 23 -2.06 6.22 -2.43
C ARG A 23 -3.12 7.30 -2.56
N LYS A 24 -3.74 7.40 -3.73
CA LYS A 24 -4.85 8.33 -3.95
C LYS A 24 -6.02 8.02 -3.02
N GLU A 25 -6.44 6.76 -2.95
CA GLU A 25 -7.58 6.37 -2.12
C GLU A 25 -7.28 6.45 -0.62
N MET A 26 -6.10 6.02 -0.18
CA MET A 26 -5.67 6.16 1.22
C MET A 26 -5.60 7.63 1.64
N THR A 27 -5.11 8.52 0.77
CA THR A 27 -5.12 9.97 1.02
C THR A 27 -6.56 10.49 1.14
N ARG A 28 -7.47 10.04 0.27
CA ARG A 28 -8.90 10.40 0.33
C ARG A 28 -9.55 9.91 1.63
N LEU A 29 -9.09 8.81 2.20
CA LEU A 29 -9.54 8.25 3.48
C LEU A 29 -8.86 8.90 4.70
N GLY A 30 -7.96 9.87 4.51
CA GLY A 30 -7.29 10.60 5.60
C GLY A 30 -5.95 10.03 6.04
N PHE A 31 -5.42 9.00 5.38
CA PHE A 31 -4.09 8.47 5.67
C PHE A 31 -3.02 9.20 4.85
N HIS A 32 -1.92 9.56 5.49
CA HIS A 32 -0.82 10.26 4.83
C HIS A 32 0.42 9.36 4.66
N PRO A 33 1.00 9.28 3.45
CA PRO A 33 2.25 8.56 3.27
C PRO A 33 3.40 9.29 3.99
N TYR A 34 4.30 8.52 4.59
CA TYR A 34 5.46 9.08 5.31
C TYR A 34 6.47 9.77 4.37
N ILE A 35 6.62 9.26 3.14
CA ILE A 35 7.57 9.77 2.15
C ILE A 35 6.82 10.49 1.03
N THR A 36 7.39 11.61 0.56
CA THR A 36 6.88 12.40 -0.57
C THR A 36 6.87 11.63 -1.88
N LEU A 37 5.99 12.01 -2.82
CA LEU A 37 5.77 11.30 -4.08
C LEU A 37 7.04 11.12 -4.92
N ASP A 38 7.92 12.12 -4.95
CA ASP A 38 9.18 12.13 -5.71
C ASP A 38 10.20 11.10 -5.22
N LYS A 39 10.05 10.58 -3.99
CA LYS A 39 11.00 9.65 -3.35
C LYS A 39 10.41 8.24 -3.15
N GLN A 40 9.18 8.01 -3.56
CA GLN A 40 8.54 6.70 -3.38
C GLN A 40 8.85 5.72 -4.51
N SER A 41 9.11 4.46 -4.13
CA SER A 41 9.13 3.34 -5.06
C SER A 41 7.72 2.81 -5.32
N PRO A 42 7.46 2.10 -6.44
CA PRO A 42 6.14 1.57 -6.77
C PRO A 42 5.80 0.24 -6.05
N ILE A 43 6.54 -0.13 -4.98
CA ILE A 43 6.49 -1.48 -4.41
C ILE A 43 5.65 -1.54 -3.13
N ILE A 44 5.86 -0.57 -2.25
CA ILE A 44 5.27 -0.53 -0.91
C ILE A 44 5.22 0.92 -0.43
N THR A 45 4.14 1.29 0.22
CA THR A 45 3.97 2.61 0.83
C THR A 45 3.84 2.48 2.34
N THR A 46 4.58 3.34 3.06
CA THR A 46 4.44 3.50 4.51
C THR A 46 3.47 4.64 4.78
N TYR A 47 2.45 4.37 5.59
CA TYR A 47 1.45 5.34 6.03
C TYR A 47 1.60 5.60 7.52
N LEU A 48 1.49 6.86 7.91
CA LEU A 48 1.39 7.26 9.31
C LEU A 48 0.02 6.87 9.86
N PHE A 49 -0.05 6.64 11.17
CA PHE A 49 -1.34 6.59 11.85
C PHE A 49 -2.04 7.96 11.69
N PRO A 50 -3.34 7.99 11.40
CA PRO A 50 -4.07 9.24 11.17
C PRO A 50 -4.21 10.08 12.44
N ASP A 51 -4.24 9.42 13.60
CA ASP A 51 -4.32 10.01 14.93
C ASP A 51 -3.79 9.03 16.00
N ALA A 52 -3.83 9.44 17.27
CA ALA A 52 -3.33 8.65 18.40
C ALA A 52 -4.30 7.54 18.86
N ASP A 53 -5.57 7.59 18.48
CA ASP A 53 -6.59 6.63 18.87
C ASP A 53 -6.72 5.48 17.84
N PHE A 54 -6.02 5.59 16.71
CA PHE A 54 -5.98 4.56 15.67
C PHE A 54 -5.35 3.25 16.16
N ASP A 55 -6.16 2.19 16.21
CA ASP A 55 -5.71 0.83 16.51
C ASP A 55 -5.41 0.05 15.22
N PHE A 56 -4.13 -0.17 14.95
CA PHE A 56 -3.70 -0.96 13.80
C PHE A 56 -4.13 -2.43 13.87
N GLY A 57 -4.25 -3.02 15.06
CA GLY A 57 -4.69 -4.40 15.24
C GLY A 57 -6.13 -4.60 14.78
N ASP A 58 -7.03 -3.72 15.23
CA ASP A 58 -8.44 -3.74 14.80
C ASP A 58 -8.58 -3.44 13.31
N PHE A 59 -7.84 -2.46 12.80
CA PHE A 59 -7.81 -2.16 11.37
C PHE A 59 -7.30 -3.36 10.55
N TYR A 60 -6.20 -3.98 10.96
CA TYR A 60 -5.64 -5.16 10.31
C TYR A 60 -6.64 -6.32 10.27
N ASN A 61 -7.34 -6.58 11.37
CA ASN A 61 -8.33 -7.66 11.44
C ASN A 61 -9.49 -7.44 10.47
N GLN A 62 -10.03 -6.23 10.41
CA GLN A 62 -11.10 -5.89 9.45
C GLN A 62 -10.66 -6.04 7.99
N ILE A 63 -9.41 -5.67 7.67
CA ILE A 63 -8.85 -5.82 6.33
C ILE A 63 -8.58 -7.29 5.99
N LYS A 64 -8.11 -8.07 6.98
CA LYS A 64 -7.90 -9.52 6.86
C LYS A 64 -9.18 -10.29 6.61
N GLU A 65 -10.28 -9.92 7.26
CA GLU A 65 -11.61 -10.50 7.01
C GLU A 65 -12.07 -10.29 5.56
N LYS A 66 -11.60 -9.22 4.91
CA LYS A 66 -11.85 -8.94 3.49
C LYS A 66 -10.86 -9.63 2.54
N GLY A 67 -9.98 -10.49 3.06
CA GLY A 67 -9.02 -11.27 2.26
C GLY A 67 -7.67 -10.58 2.03
N PHE A 68 -7.40 -9.43 2.63
CA PHE A 68 -6.15 -8.69 2.45
C PHE A 68 -5.25 -8.74 3.67
N THR A 69 -3.95 -8.92 3.47
CA THR A 69 -2.97 -8.90 4.56
C THR A 69 -2.12 -7.63 4.49
N LEU A 70 -2.13 -6.83 5.55
CA LEU A 70 -1.25 -5.66 5.67
C LEU A 70 0.04 -6.00 6.40
N TYR A 71 1.07 -5.16 6.24
CA TYR A 71 2.33 -5.31 6.95
C TYR A 71 2.41 -4.32 8.12
N PRO A 72 2.69 -4.79 9.34
CA PRO A 72 3.10 -3.87 10.40
C PRO A 72 4.40 -3.18 9.99
N GLY A 73 4.55 -1.93 10.38
CA GLY A 73 5.79 -1.20 10.16
C GLY A 73 5.90 -0.07 11.15
N LYS A 74 6.73 -0.22 12.18
CA LYS A 74 7.02 0.88 13.10
C LYS A 74 8.32 1.55 12.67
N LEU A 75 8.25 2.82 12.29
CA LEU A 75 9.46 3.64 12.15
C LEU A 75 10.00 3.95 13.55
N MET A 76 11.28 4.28 13.66
CA MET A 76 11.85 4.65 14.97
C MET A 76 11.13 5.85 15.60
N ASP A 77 10.74 6.81 14.76
CA ASP A 77 10.21 8.11 15.21
C ASP A 77 8.70 8.30 14.96
N ALA A 78 8.02 7.30 14.40
CA ALA A 78 6.59 7.43 14.07
C ALA A 78 5.86 6.08 14.05
N ASP A 79 4.64 6.08 14.59
CA ASP A 79 3.72 4.97 14.44
C ASP A 79 3.18 4.95 13.00
N SER A 80 3.32 3.79 12.37
CA SER A 80 3.03 3.62 10.96
C SER A 80 2.62 2.19 10.65
N PHE A 81 2.19 1.97 9.41
CA PHE A 81 2.00 0.66 8.82
C PHE A 81 2.33 0.71 7.33
N ARG A 82 2.35 -0.45 6.68
CA ARG A 82 2.72 -0.55 5.27
C ARG A 82 1.69 -1.32 4.46
N ILE A 83 1.45 -0.84 3.25
CA ILE A 83 0.67 -1.52 2.22
C ILE A 83 1.58 -1.81 1.04
N GLY A 84 1.82 -3.09 0.77
CA GLY A 84 2.50 -3.56 -0.44
C GLY A 84 1.50 -3.76 -1.58
N ASN A 85 1.96 -3.59 -2.81
CA ASN A 85 1.10 -3.69 -4.00
C ASN A 85 1.73 -4.52 -5.14
N ILE A 86 2.58 -5.47 -4.75
CA ILE A 86 3.31 -6.39 -5.64
C ILE A 86 2.77 -7.82 -5.56
N GLY A 87 3.26 -8.72 -6.43
CA GLY A 87 2.71 -10.06 -6.59
C GLY A 87 1.68 -10.09 -7.70
N ASP A 88 0.67 -10.97 -7.61
CA ASP A 88 -0.41 -11.05 -8.60
C ASP A 88 -1.62 -10.17 -8.22
N LEU A 89 -1.35 -8.95 -7.74
CA LEU A 89 -2.37 -7.95 -7.46
C LEU A 89 -2.68 -7.11 -8.71
N ARG A 90 -3.95 -6.92 -9.01
CA ARG A 90 -4.49 -6.12 -10.11
C ARG A 90 -5.25 -4.92 -9.56
N GLU A 91 -5.50 -3.93 -10.41
CA GLU A 91 -6.21 -2.72 -10.01
C GLU A 91 -7.62 -3.03 -9.49
N GLU A 92 -8.24 -4.06 -10.05
CA GLU A 92 -9.56 -4.58 -9.68
C GLU A 92 -9.59 -5.14 -8.25
N ASP A 93 -8.47 -5.62 -7.70
CA ASP A 93 -8.42 -6.11 -6.32
C ASP A 93 -8.56 -4.96 -5.30
N PHE A 94 -8.34 -3.71 -5.71
CA PHE A 94 -8.40 -2.55 -4.83
C PHE A 94 -9.68 -1.70 -5.00
N LYS A 95 -10.51 -2.03 -5.98
CA LYS A 95 -11.78 -1.31 -6.28
C LYS A 95 -12.94 -1.94 -5.53
#